data_AF-A0AAW4Z5R8-F1
#
_entry.id   AF-A0AAW4Z5R8-F1
#
_cell.length_a   1.000
_cell.length_b   1.000
_cell.length_c   1.000
_cell.angle_alpha   90.00
_cell.angle_beta   90.00
_cell.angle_gamma   90.00
#
_symmetry.space_group_name_H-M   'P 1'
#
loop_
_entity.id
_entity.type
_entity.pdbx_description
1 polymer ?
#
loop_
_entity_poly.entity_id
_entity_poly.type
_entity_poly.pdbx_seq_one_letter_code
_entity_poly.pdbx_strand_id
1 'polypeptide(L)'
;MLRLFYESRSDSNRFDLWRTAIEYSLENFPFGIGPMQFAGDGRLSYAHAHNIILNTAAEWGLPIALMLLALILYGCWKIYRRSQVIPDQDKPIYACLVMAFVGVIVNVQFAGAHIFPLSSLVMALAIGLVFGYRDSHQPLPQRHVGPVPIQATLLWAGMMLMMAYLLHAGMELYWLSLDSRLLCMQEVGRAYLYPRFWAQGRLECMQMVAPDHWLFWTWR
;
A
#
# COMPACT_ATOMS: atom_id res chain seq x y z
N MET A 1 12.79 -23.79 -33.33
CA MET A 1 13.81 -24.16 -32.33
C MET A 1 14.50 -22.88 -31.86
N LEU A 2 13.81 -22.05 -31.08
CA LEU A 2 14.35 -20.82 -30.51
C LEU A 2 13.97 -20.80 -29.03
N ARG A 3 15.03 -20.72 -28.23
CA ARG A 3 15.13 -20.98 -26.79
C ARG A 3 13.97 -20.35 -26.00
N LEU A 4 13.16 -21.23 -25.42
CA LEU A 4 12.48 -21.00 -24.16
C LEU A 4 13.56 -20.78 -23.09
N PHE A 5 14.02 -19.53 -22.93
CA PHE A 5 14.63 -19.12 -21.67
C PHE A 5 13.50 -18.99 -20.65
N TYR A 6 13.04 -20.15 -20.17
CA TYR A 6 12.40 -20.26 -18.88
C TYR A 6 13.47 -20.00 -17.83
N GLU A 7 13.79 -18.73 -17.67
CA GLU A 7 14.64 -18.26 -16.61
C GLU A 7 13.77 -18.31 -15.35
N SER A 8 14.00 -19.33 -14.53
CA SER A 8 13.59 -19.33 -13.13
C SER A 8 14.26 -18.14 -12.46
N ARG A 9 13.74 -16.92 -12.65
CA ARG A 9 14.27 -15.73 -11.99
C ARG A 9 13.79 -15.76 -10.56
N SER A 10 14.75 -16.09 -9.70
CA SER A 10 14.74 -15.91 -8.26
C SER A 10 14.14 -14.56 -7.84
N ASP A 11 13.73 -14.47 -6.57
CA ASP A 11 13.27 -13.29 -5.80
C ASP A 11 14.15 -12.01 -5.87
N SER A 12 15.11 -11.92 -6.79
CA SER A 12 16.25 -11.00 -6.75
C SER A 12 16.23 -9.86 -7.78
N ASN A 13 15.22 -9.72 -8.64
CA ASN A 13 15.24 -8.67 -9.67
C ASN A 13 14.47 -7.39 -9.32
N ARG A 14 14.64 -6.92 -8.08
CA ARG A 14 13.96 -5.72 -7.54
C ARG A 14 14.32 -4.44 -8.32
N PHE A 15 15.54 -4.37 -8.82
CA PHE A 15 16.01 -3.22 -9.61
C PHE A 15 15.25 -3.07 -10.92
N ASP A 16 14.91 -4.17 -11.59
CA ASP A 16 14.07 -4.11 -12.79
C ASP A 16 12.66 -3.62 -12.47
N LEU A 17 12.12 -3.96 -11.30
CA LEU A 17 10.83 -3.44 -10.84
C LEU A 17 10.87 -1.96 -10.51
N TRP A 18 11.94 -1.52 -9.88
CA TRP A 18 12.14 -0.11 -9.58
C TRP A 18 12.28 0.69 -10.86
N ARG A 19 13.03 0.16 -11.83
CA ARG A 19 13.13 0.75 -13.17
C ARG A 19 11.76 0.85 -13.83
N THR A 20 10.99 -0.23 -13.84
CA THR A 20 9.64 -0.27 -14.43
C THR A 20 8.71 0.73 -13.73
N ALA A 21 8.78 0.82 -12.39
CA ALA A 21 7.99 1.79 -11.62
C ALA A 21 8.35 3.25 -11.97
N ILE A 22 9.63 3.53 -12.15
CA ILE A 22 10.10 4.84 -12.60
C ILE A 22 9.59 5.13 -14.02
N GLU A 23 9.71 4.16 -14.95
CA GLU A 23 9.20 4.29 -16.33
C GLU A 23 7.70 4.60 -16.33
N TYR A 24 6.88 3.81 -15.62
CA TYR A 24 5.43 4.08 -15.48
C TYR A 24 5.12 5.45 -14.89
N SER A 25 5.87 5.89 -13.87
CA SER A 25 5.68 7.20 -13.24
C SER A 25 6.01 8.37 -14.17
N LEU A 26 6.98 8.20 -15.07
CA LEU A 26 7.40 9.22 -16.03
C LEU A 26 6.47 9.27 -17.25
N GLU A 27 6.09 8.10 -17.77
CA GLU A 27 5.19 7.98 -18.93
C GLU A 27 3.77 8.47 -18.64
N ASN A 28 3.31 8.31 -17.38
CA ASN A 28 1.94 8.65 -16.96
C ASN A 28 1.93 9.84 -16.00
N PHE A 29 2.88 10.76 -16.16
CA PHE A 29 2.95 11.97 -15.36
C PHE A 29 1.71 12.86 -15.61
N PRO A 30 1.12 13.48 -14.57
CA PRO A 30 1.50 13.42 -13.16
C PRO A 30 0.76 12.37 -12.33
N PHE A 31 -0.21 11.64 -12.88
CA PHE A 31 -1.20 10.88 -12.10
C PHE A 31 -0.90 9.37 -11.97
N GLY A 32 0.08 8.85 -12.69
CA GLY A 32 0.42 7.43 -12.69
C GLY A 32 -0.52 6.59 -13.55
N ILE A 33 -0.26 5.27 -13.59
CA ILE A 33 -1.02 4.30 -14.39
C ILE A 33 -2.37 3.93 -13.76
N GLY A 34 -2.63 4.32 -12.52
CA GLY A 34 -3.84 3.99 -11.77
C GLY A 34 -3.65 2.86 -10.75
N PRO A 35 -4.60 2.72 -9.81
CA PRO A 35 -4.51 1.78 -8.69
C PRO A 35 -4.45 0.34 -9.18
N MET A 36 -3.55 -0.46 -8.57
CA MET A 36 -3.32 -1.88 -8.87
C MET A 36 -2.90 -2.20 -10.32
N GLN A 37 -2.76 -1.20 -11.20
CA GLN A 37 -2.37 -1.42 -12.60
C GLN A 37 -0.93 -1.92 -12.74
N PHE A 38 -0.10 -1.76 -11.71
CA PHE A 38 1.22 -2.39 -11.67
C PHE A 38 1.12 -3.93 -11.76
N ALA A 39 0.05 -4.53 -11.25
CA ALA A 39 -0.22 -5.96 -11.37
C ALA A 39 -1.00 -6.34 -12.66
N GLY A 40 -1.45 -5.35 -13.42
CA GLY A 40 -2.27 -5.52 -14.64
C GLY A 40 -1.46 -5.59 -15.93
N ASP A 41 -0.15 -5.33 -15.88
CA ASP A 41 0.73 -5.24 -17.05
C ASP A 41 1.05 -6.58 -17.74
N GLY A 42 0.40 -7.68 -17.34
CA GLY A 42 0.60 -8.99 -17.95
C GLY A 42 1.90 -9.69 -17.57
N ARG A 43 2.84 -9.01 -16.89
CA ARG A 43 4.10 -9.60 -16.46
C ARG A 43 3.87 -10.40 -15.18
N LEU A 44 3.38 -11.63 -15.37
CA LEU A 44 3.05 -12.67 -14.37
C LEU A 44 3.97 -12.74 -13.13
N SER A 45 5.23 -12.35 -13.28
CA SER A 45 6.26 -12.45 -12.26
C SER A 45 6.12 -11.42 -11.14
N TYR A 46 5.51 -10.24 -11.35
CA TYR A 46 5.64 -9.13 -10.40
C TYR A 46 4.36 -8.31 -10.25
N ALA A 47 3.83 -8.20 -9.02
CA ALA A 47 2.55 -7.54 -8.76
C ALA A 47 2.67 -6.12 -8.18
N HIS A 48 3.88 -5.70 -7.83
CA HIS A 48 4.17 -4.40 -7.22
C HIS A 48 5.70 -4.18 -7.19
N ALA A 49 6.13 -2.93 -7.01
CA ALA A 49 7.55 -2.56 -7.03
C ALA A 49 8.35 -2.99 -5.79
N HIS A 50 7.70 -3.59 -4.78
CA HIS A 50 8.24 -3.87 -3.44
C HIS A 50 8.81 -2.67 -2.67
N ASN A 51 8.69 -1.46 -3.22
CA ASN A 51 9.10 -0.19 -2.63
C ASN A 51 7.89 0.74 -2.62
N ILE A 52 7.42 1.15 -1.43
CA ILE A 52 6.19 1.94 -1.31
C ILE A 52 6.24 3.26 -2.08
N ILE A 53 7.39 3.96 -2.11
CA ILE A 53 7.51 5.25 -2.79
C ILE A 53 7.42 5.07 -4.31
N LEU A 54 8.17 4.11 -4.85
CA LEU A 54 8.17 3.84 -6.29
C LEU A 54 6.82 3.25 -6.74
N ASN A 55 6.21 2.39 -5.93
CA ASN A 55 4.88 1.85 -6.21
C ASN A 55 3.82 2.97 -6.24
N THR A 56 3.86 3.87 -5.25
CA THR A 56 2.99 5.05 -5.24
C THR A 56 3.25 5.96 -6.43
N ALA A 57 4.51 6.17 -6.82
CA ALA A 57 4.85 7.00 -7.98
C ALA A 57 4.30 6.40 -9.29
N ALA A 58 4.40 5.09 -9.46
CA ALA A 58 3.88 4.39 -10.63
C ALA A 58 2.35 4.44 -10.67
N GLU A 59 1.66 4.08 -9.58
CA GLU A 59 0.19 3.90 -9.59
C GLU A 59 -0.59 5.20 -9.37
N TRP A 60 -0.08 6.09 -8.52
CA TRP A 60 -0.79 7.30 -8.07
C TRP A 60 -0.07 8.60 -8.46
N GLY A 61 1.07 8.46 -9.13
CA GLY A 61 1.81 9.58 -9.67
C GLY A 61 2.83 10.20 -8.73
N LEU A 62 3.73 10.96 -9.33
CA LEU A 62 4.87 11.57 -8.65
C LEU A 62 4.48 12.57 -7.53
N PRO A 63 3.45 13.42 -7.67
CA PRO A 63 3.06 14.35 -6.61
C PRO A 63 2.67 13.65 -5.30
N ILE A 64 1.91 12.55 -5.38
CA ILE A 64 1.49 11.78 -4.20
C ILE A 64 2.69 11.05 -3.59
N ALA A 65 3.57 10.49 -4.41
CA ALA A 65 4.80 9.85 -3.93
C ALA A 65 5.72 10.84 -3.19
N LEU A 66 5.87 12.06 -3.70
CA LEU A 66 6.64 13.12 -3.05
C LEU A 66 5.99 13.57 -1.74
N MET A 67 4.67 13.69 -1.70
CA MET A 67 3.94 13.99 -0.46
C MET A 67 4.15 12.90 0.59
N LEU A 68 4.08 11.62 0.20
CA LEU A 68 4.34 10.49 1.08
C LEU A 68 5.78 10.52 1.62
N LEU A 69 6.76 10.76 0.75
CA LEU A 69 8.17 10.91 1.16
C LEU A 69 8.33 12.07 2.15
N ALA A 70 7.73 13.22 1.87
CA ALA A 70 7.76 14.39 2.75
C ALA A 70 7.14 14.07 4.13
N LEU A 71 6.04 13.32 4.17
CA LEU A 71 5.40 12.90 5.41
C LEU A 71 6.29 11.95 6.23
N ILE A 72 6.97 11.00 5.58
CA ILE A 72 7.92 10.11 6.25
C ILE A 72 9.08 10.91 6.85
N LEU A 73 9.67 11.83 6.07
CA LEU A 73 10.76 12.69 6.54
C LEU A 73 10.32 13.60 7.69
N TYR A 74 9.12 14.18 7.60
CA TYR A 74 8.53 14.98 8.67
C TYR A 74 8.28 14.14 9.93
N GLY A 75 7.80 12.90 9.78
CA GLY A 75 7.65 11.94 10.87
C GLY A 75 8.98 11.63 11.56
N CYS A 76 10.03 11.34 10.79
CA CYS A 76 11.38 11.13 11.30
C CYS A 76 11.90 12.37 12.06
N TRP A 77 11.67 13.56 11.51
CA TRP A 77 12.06 14.82 12.15
C TRP A 77 11.31 15.05 13.47
N LYS A 78 10.01 14.75 13.52
CA LYS A 78 9.20 14.81 14.76
C LYS A 78 9.72 13.84 15.81
N ILE A 79 10.04 12.61 15.42
CA ILE A 79 10.62 11.59 16.31
C ILE A 79 11.96 12.07 16.87
N TYR A 80 12.83 12.59 16.00
CA TYR A 80 14.12 13.14 16.40
C TYR A 80 13.96 14.30 17.39
N ARG A 81 13.09 15.27 17.11
CA ARG A 81 12.86 16.39 18.03
C ARG A 81 12.29 15.93 19.37
N ARG A 82 11.45 14.90 19.35
CA ARG A 82 10.87 14.34 20.57
C ARG A 82 11.92 13.61 21.42
N SER A 83 12.85 12.88 20.81
CA SER A 83 13.91 12.19 21.56
C SER A 83 14.83 13.15 22.32
N GLN A 84 14.94 14.41 21.87
CA GLN A 84 15.70 15.45 22.57
C GLN A 84 15.05 15.97 23.86
N VAL A 85 13.72 15.84 23.99
CA VAL A 85 12.96 16.45 25.10
C VAL A 85 12.32 15.43 26.03
N ILE A 86 12.35 14.14 25.67
CA ILE A 86 11.69 13.09 26.45
C ILE A 86 12.46 12.81 27.75
N PRO A 87 11.77 12.57 28.89
CA PRO A 87 12.42 12.25 30.16
C PRO A 87 13.29 10.99 30.08
N ASP A 88 14.40 10.95 30.82
CA ASP A 88 15.36 9.84 30.78
C ASP A 88 14.74 8.48 31.09
N GLN A 89 13.77 8.44 32.00
CA GLN A 89 13.05 7.20 32.36
C GLN A 89 12.22 6.61 31.21
N ASP A 90 11.75 7.44 30.28
CA ASP A 90 10.90 7.02 29.16
C ASP A 90 11.72 6.69 27.90
N LYS A 91 12.99 7.11 27.85
CA LYS A 91 13.90 6.90 26.70
C LYS A 91 13.99 5.44 26.25
N PRO A 92 14.12 4.43 27.12
CA PRO A 92 14.24 3.03 26.67
C PRO A 92 13.00 2.55 25.91
N ILE A 93 11.81 2.83 26.43
CA ILE A 93 10.54 2.44 25.80
C ILE A 93 10.37 3.19 24.48
N TYR A 94 10.64 4.49 24.49
CA TYR A 94 10.55 5.30 23.27
C TYR A 94 11.53 4.82 22.19
N ALA A 95 12.76 4.44 22.56
CA ALA A 95 13.73 3.87 21.64
C ALA A 95 13.22 2.58 20.99
N CYS A 96 12.56 1.69 21.74
CA CYS A 96 11.92 0.49 21.19
C CYS A 96 10.83 0.84 20.16
N LEU A 97 10.00 1.85 20.45
CA LEU A 97 8.97 2.32 19.50
C LEU A 97 9.58 2.93 18.24
N VAL A 98 10.66 3.70 18.38
CA VAL A 98 11.40 4.26 17.23
C VAL A 98 12.03 3.14 16.40
N MET A 99 12.64 2.13 17.03
CA MET A 99 13.18 0.97 16.31
C MET A 99 12.08 0.21 15.57
N ALA A 100 10.91 0.01 16.17
CA ALA A 100 9.77 -0.61 15.49
C ALA A 100 9.30 0.21 14.28
N PHE A 101 9.20 1.53 14.42
CA PHE A 101 8.87 2.44 13.32
C PHE A 101 9.88 2.36 12.18
N VAL A 102 11.18 2.48 12.49
CA VAL A 102 12.25 2.38 11.47
C VAL A 102 12.22 1.02 10.79
N GLY A 103 12.06 -0.06 11.56
CA GLY A 103 11.96 -1.42 11.04
C GLY A 103 10.81 -1.57 10.05
N VAL A 104 9.63 -1.02 10.36
CA VAL A 104 8.48 -1.01 9.46
C VAL A 104 8.73 -0.17 8.20
N ILE A 105 9.29 1.04 8.33
CA ILE A 105 9.59 1.91 7.19
C ILE A 105 10.58 1.24 6.22
N VAL A 106 11.63 0.61 6.76
CA VAL A 106 12.59 -0.16 5.95
C VAL A 106 11.90 -1.37 5.32
N ASN A 107 11.11 -2.11 6.09
CA ASN A 107 10.40 -3.29 5.61
C ASN A 107 9.47 -2.97 4.41
N VAL A 108 8.77 -1.83 4.42
CA VAL A 108 7.91 -1.46 3.28
C VAL A 108 8.68 -0.99 2.03
N GLN A 109 9.99 -0.69 2.13
CA GLN A 109 10.83 -0.39 0.97
C GLN A 109 11.33 -1.62 0.22
N PHE A 110 11.38 -2.78 0.90
CA PHE A 110 11.97 -3.99 0.34
C PHE A 110 11.02 -5.19 0.33
N ALA A 111 10.16 -5.36 1.32
CA ALA A 111 9.24 -6.50 1.35
C ALA A 111 7.88 -6.18 0.68
N GLY A 112 7.54 -4.90 0.46
CA GLY A 112 6.18 -4.53 0.05
C GLY A 112 5.13 -4.84 1.13
N ALA A 113 5.54 -4.89 2.40
CA ALA A 113 4.70 -5.36 3.51
C ALA A 113 3.44 -4.52 3.77
N HIS A 114 3.28 -3.36 3.14
CA HIS A 114 2.07 -2.56 3.22
C HIS A 114 0.87 -3.21 2.48
N ILE A 115 1.13 -4.18 1.59
CA ILE A 115 0.09 -4.82 0.77
C ILE A 115 -0.60 -5.99 1.50
N PHE A 116 0.08 -6.63 2.45
CA PHE A 116 -0.50 -7.76 3.19
C PHE A 116 -1.24 -7.28 4.45
N PRO A 117 -2.47 -7.78 4.73
CA PRO A 117 -3.31 -7.27 5.83
C PRO A 117 -2.65 -7.31 7.20
N LEU A 118 -1.95 -8.40 7.53
CA LEU A 118 -1.32 -8.53 8.84
C LEU A 118 -0.16 -7.54 9.01
N SER A 119 0.71 -7.42 8.01
CA SER A 119 1.86 -6.52 8.10
C SER A 119 1.46 -5.04 7.94
N SER A 120 0.39 -4.73 7.21
CA SER A 120 -0.16 -3.37 7.16
C SER A 120 -0.79 -2.97 8.50
N LEU A 121 -1.44 -3.89 9.21
CA LEU A 121 -1.91 -3.67 10.57
C LEU A 121 -0.75 -3.43 11.54
N VAL A 122 0.29 -4.27 11.51
CA VAL A 122 1.49 -4.07 12.34
C VAL A 122 2.15 -2.73 12.04
N MET A 123 2.21 -2.32 10.77
CA MET A 123 2.71 -1.01 10.38
C MET A 123 1.89 0.11 11.01
N ALA A 124 0.55 0.07 10.88
CA ALA A 124 -0.33 1.06 11.46
C ALA A 124 -0.18 1.15 12.99
N LEU A 125 -0.03 0.02 13.67
CA LEU A 125 0.21 -0.04 15.11
C LEU A 125 1.57 0.56 15.48
N ALA A 126 2.65 0.21 14.79
CA ALA A 126 3.99 0.74 15.07
C ALA A 126 4.04 2.27 14.90
N ILE A 127 3.46 2.77 13.81
CA ILE A 127 3.33 4.21 13.53
C ILE A 127 2.46 4.87 14.62
N GLY A 128 1.29 4.30 14.92
CA GLY A 128 0.37 4.82 15.93
C GLY A 128 1.00 4.90 17.32
N LEU A 129 1.75 3.87 17.73
CA LEU A 129 2.40 3.81 19.02
C LEU A 129 3.53 4.84 19.16
N VAL A 130 4.38 5.02 18.14
CA VAL A 130 5.50 5.98 18.24
C VAL A 130 5.01 7.43 18.29
N PHE A 131 3.98 7.77 17.51
CA PHE A 131 3.43 9.13 17.49
C PHE A 131 2.44 9.38 18.64
N GLY A 132 1.72 8.34 19.06
CA GLY A 132 0.74 8.38 20.15
C GLY A 132 1.33 8.18 21.55
N TYR A 133 2.61 7.81 21.67
CA TYR A 133 3.27 7.67 22.96
C TYR A 133 3.10 8.94 23.79
N ARG A 134 2.83 8.79 25.08
CA ARG A 134 2.75 9.89 26.04
C ARG A 134 3.85 9.65 27.06
N ASP A 135 4.67 10.67 27.29
CA ASP A 135 5.68 10.61 28.33
C ASP A 135 5.03 10.70 29.71
N SER A 136 5.79 10.31 30.73
CA SER A 136 5.36 10.27 32.12
C SER A 136 5.02 11.65 32.71
N HIS A 137 5.44 12.74 32.06
CA HIS A 137 5.23 14.10 32.53
C HIS A 137 4.00 14.78 31.91
N GLN A 138 3.43 14.20 30.86
CA GLN A 138 2.23 14.77 30.22
C GLN A 138 1.01 14.60 31.13
N PRO A 139 0.25 15.69 31.39
CA PRO A 139 -0.97 15.60 32.18
C PRO A 139 -1.98 14.67 31.50
N LEU A 140 -2.85 14.02 32.27
CA LEU A 140 -3.90 13.19 31.70
C LEU A 140 -4.76 14.02 30.71
N PRO A 141 -5.19 13.43 29.58
CA PRO A 141 -6.08 14.12 28.66
C PRO A 141 -7.32 14.59 29.41
N GLN A 142 -7.57 15.90 29.41
CA GLN A 142 -8.82 16.42 29.95
C GLN A 142 -9.94 16.04 28.98
N ARG A 143 -11.01 15.44 29.51
CA ARG A 143 -12.18 15.09 28.71
C ARG A 143 -12.84 16.38 28.25
N HIS A 144 -12.79 16.65 26.95
CA HIS A 144 -13.49 17.80 26.39
C HIS A 144 -14.99 17.55 26.48
N VAL A 145 -15.70 18.38 27.24
CA VAL A 145 -17.16 18.35 27.34
C VAL A 145 -17.68 19.52 26.52
N GLY A 146 -17.97 19.28 25.25
CA GLY A 146 -18.43 20.30 24.31
C GLY A 146 -18.94 19.66 23.01
N PRO A 147 -19.64 20.43 22.16
CA PRO A 147 -20.08 19.93 20.87
C PRO A 147 -18.87 19.58 20.00
N VAL A 148 -18.95 18.45 19.29
CA VAL A 148 -17.90 18.03 18.35
C VAL A 148 -17.85 19.07 17.22
N PRO A 149 -16.67 19.60 16.86
CA PRO A 149 -16.58 20.59 15.81
C PRO A 149 -17.03 20.00 14.46
N ILE A 150 -17.76 20.80 13.67
CA ILE A 150 -18.32 20.34 12.38
C ILE A 150 -17.24 19.79 11.43
N GLN A 151 -16.03 20.35 11.48
CA GLN A 151 -14.88 19.88 10.70
C GLN A 151 -14.49 18.44 11.06
N ALA A 152 -14.52 18.07 12.35
CA ALA A 152 -14.24 16.71 12.78
C ALA A 152 -15.36 15.75 12.36
N THR A 153 -16.62 16.20 12.44
CA THR A 153 -17.76 15.43 11.95
C THR A 153 -17.69 15.19 10.44
N LEU A 154 -17.35 16.21 9.65
CA LEU A 154 -17.19 16.10 8.20
C LEU A 154 -16.01 15.20 7.82
N LEU A 155 -14.88 15.32 8.53
CA LEU A 155 -13.72 14.44 8.34
C LEU A 155 -14.09 12.98 8.63
N TRP A 156 -14.75 12.73 9.76
CA TRP A 156 -15.19 11.39 10.13
C TRP A 156 -16.19 10.82 9.12
N ALA A 157 -17.19 11.61 8.71
CA ALA A 157 -18.15 11.20 7.70
C ALA A 157 -17.46 10.88 6.36
N GLY A 158 -16.50 11.69 5.94
CA GLY A 158 -15.67 11.44 4.76
C GLY A 158 -14.87 10.13 4.88
N MET A 159 -14.25 9.87 6.04
CA MET A 159 -13.54 8.61 6.30
C MET A 159 -14.48 7.40 6.25
N MET A 160 -15.71 7.51 6.79
CA MET A 160 -16.70 6.43 6.75
C MET A 160 -17.22 6.18 5.33
N LEU A 161 -17.45 7.23 4.55
CA LEU A 161 -17.84 7.12 3.14
C LEU A 161 -16.71 6.47 2.32
N MET A 162 -15.45 6.86 2.55
CA MET A 162 -14.29 6.24 1.92
C MET A 162 -14.20 4.76 2.29
N MET A 163 -14.37 4.41 3.58
CA MET A 163 -14.38 3.02 4.03
C MET A 163 -15.50 2.22 3.34
N ALA A 164 -16.71 2.78 3.26
CA ALA A 164 -17.83 2.13 2.57
C ALA A 164 -17.55 1.92 1.08
N TYR A 165 -16.94 2.91 0.41
CA TYR A 165 -16.50 2.79 -0.98
C TYR A 165 -15.46 1.68 -1.16
N LEU A 166 -14.44 1.62 -0.30
CA LEU A 166 -13.40 0.58 -0.34
C LEU A 166 -13.97 -0.82 -0.10
N LEU A 167 -14.94 -0.96 0.81
CA LEU A 167 -15.65 -2.21 1.04
C LEU A 167 -16.47 -2.61 -0.19
N HIS A 168 -17.20 -1.67 -0.79
CA HIS A 168 -17.97 -1.93 -2.00
C HIS A 168 -17.07 -2.36 -3.17
N ALA A 169 -16.01 -1.59 -3.45
CA ALA A 169 -15.03 -1.92 -4.47
C ALA A 169 -14.38 -3.30 -4.21
N GLY A 170 -13.98 -3.58 -2.97
CA GLY A 170 -13.40 -4.86 -2.59
C GLY A 170 -14.34 -6.05 -2.79
N MET A 171 -15.64 -5.88 -2.49
CA MET A 171 -16.66 -6.90 -2.76
C MET A 171 -16.86 -7.14 -4.25
N GLU A 172 -16.94 -6.08 -5.05
CA GLU A 172 -17.05 -6.19 -6.52
C GLU A 172 -15.84 -6.90 -7.12
N LEU A 173 -14.61 -6.53 -6.71
CA LEU A 173 -13.39 -7.26 -7.10
C LEU A 173 -13.45 -8.74 -6.72
N TYR A 174 -14.07 -9.07 -5.57
CA TYR A 174 -14.18 -10.46 -5.11
C TYR A 174 -15.07 -11.28 -5.99
N TRP A 175 -16.27 -10.80 -6.29
CA TRP A 175 -17.19 -11.47 -7.19
C TRP A 175 -16.58 -11.65 -8.57
N LEU A 176 -15.97 -10.59 -9.10
CA LEU A 176 -15.33 -10.65 -10.41
C LEU A 176 -14.12 -11.60 -10.46
N SER A 177 -13.40 -11.75 -9.34
CA SER A 177 -12.34 -12.75 -9.20
C SER A 177 -12.85 -14.19 -9.20
N LEU A 178 -14.06 -14.42 -8.73
CA LEU A 178 -14.72 -15.73 -8.77
C LEU A 178 -15.21 -16.04 -10.19
N ASP A 179 -15.87 -15.08 -10.82
CA ASP A 179 -16.45 -15.25 -12.16
C ASP A 179 -15.39 -15.46 -13.23
N SER A 180 -14.27 -14.74 -13.14
CA SER A 180 -13.15 -14.87 -14.08
C SER A 180 -12.28 -16.11 -13.87
N ARG A 181 -12.49 -16.89 -12.80
CA ARG A 181 -11.61 -18.00 -12.41
C ARG A 181 -11.47 -19.07 -13.49
N LEU A 182 -12.59 -19.53 -14.05
CA LEU A 182 -12.57 -20.62 -15.05
C LEU A 182 -11.93 -20.18 -16.36
N LEU A 183 -12.31 -19.00 -16.85
CA LEU A 183 -11.74 -18.41 -18.06
C LEU A 183 -10.22 -18.24 -17.92
N CYS A 184 -9.78 -17.73 -16.78
CA CYS A 184 -8.36 -17.53 -16.51
C CYS A 184 -7.58 -18.85 -16.42
N MET A 185 -8.17 -19.91 -15.87
CA MET A 185 -7.57 -21.26 -15.86
C MET A 185 -7.39 -21.83 -17.27
N GLN A 186 -8.36 -21.58 -18.15
CA GLN A 186 -8.30 -21.99 -19.56
C GLN A 186 -7.24 -21.20 -20.33
N GLU A 187 -7.22 -19.87 -20.19
CA GLU A 187 -6.32 -18.99 -20.93
C GLU A 187 -4.86 -19.15 -20.51
N VAL A 188 -4.60 -19.31 -19.21
CA VAL A 188 -3.24 -19.52 -18.68
C VAL A 188 -2.75 -20.95 -18.96
N GLY A 189 -3.64 -21.88 -19.31
CA GLY A 189 -3.31 -23.26 -19.64
C GLY A 189 -2.71 -24.05 -18.47
N ARG A 190 -2.96 -23.63 -17.22
CA ARG A 190 -2.36 -24.23 -16.01
C ARG A 190 -3.42 -24.43 -14.93
N ALA A 191 -3.58 -25.67 -14.48
CA ALA A 191 -4.57 -26.07 -13.47
C ALA A 191 -4.07 -25.94 -12.02
N TYR A 192 -3.30 -24.89 -11.69
CA TYR A 192 -2.94 -24.59 -10.29
C TYR A 192 -3.37 -23.18 -9.91
N LEU A 193 -3.77 -23.02 -8.64
CA LEU A 193 -4.11 -21.72 -8.07
C LEU A 193 -2.81 -21.01 -7.69
N TYR A 194 -2.70 -19.71 -8.00
CA TYR A 194 -1.59 -18.91 -7.49
C TYR A 194 -1.79 -18.69 -5.98
N PRO A 195 -0.71 -18.67 -5.17
CA PRO A 195 -0.79 -18.43 -3.73
C PRO A 195 -1.00 -16.94 -3.44
N ARG A 196 -2.09 -16.37 -3.97
CA ARG A 196 -2.54 -15.01 -3.69
C ARG A 196 -3.88 -15.10 -2.96
N PHE A 197 -4.19 -14.09 -2.14
CA PHE A 197 -5.45 -14.00 -1.39
C PHE A 197 -6.70 -14.17 -2.30
N TRP A 198 -6.55 -13.80 -3.56
CA TRP A 198 -7.51 -14.03 -4.64
C TRP A 198 -7.01 -15.22 -5.45
N ALA A 199 -7.72 -16.35 -5.41
CA ALA A 199 -7.24 -17.66 -5.90
C ALA A 199 -6.86 -17.69 -7.41
N GLN A 200 -7.20 -16.64 -8.14
CA GLN A 200 -6.66 -16.35 -9.48
C GLN A 200 -6.27 -14.87 -9.64
N GLY A 201 -7.06 -13.92 -9.12
CA GLY A 201 -6.64 -12.56 -8.79
C GLY A 201 -6.02 -11.69 -9.89
N ARG A 202 -6.18 -12.06 -11.17
CA ARG A 202 -5.60 -11.32 -12.29
C ARG A 202 -6.60 -10.32 -12.85
N LEU A 203 -6.23 -9.05 -12.85
CA LEU A 203 -7.05 -7.97 -13.41
C LEU A 203 -7.36 -8.21 -14.89
N GLU A 204 -6.40 -8.71 -15.66
CA GLU A 204 -6.59 -9.06 -17.08
C GLU A 204 -7.74 -10.06 -17.28
N CYS A 205 -7.81 -11.09 -16.45
CA CYS A 205 -8.86 -12.11 -16.53
C CYS A 205 -10.23 -11.55 -16.15
N MET A 206 -10.26 -10.65 -15.18
CA MET A 206 -11.47 -9.94 -14.78
C MET A 206 -11.95 -8.98 -15.89
N GLN A 207 -11.03 -8.29 -16.56
CA GLN A 207 -11.32 -7.43 -17.71
C GLN A 207 -11.84 -8.23 -18.93
N MET A 208 -11.40 -9.47 -19.12
CA MET A 208 -11.97 -10.31 -20.19
C MET A 208 -13.45 -10.66 -19.95
N VAL A 209 -13.86 -10.86 -18.70
CA VAL A 209 -15.25 -11.18 -18.35
C VAL A 209 -16.13 -9.92 -18.33
N ALA A 210 -15.62 -8.81 -17.80
CA ALA A 210 -16.35 -7.56 -17.68
C ALA A 210 -15.48 -6.36 -18.10
N PRO A 211 -15.26 -6.15 -19.42
CA PRO A 211 -14.35 -5.12 -19.91
C PRO A 211 -14.84 -3.70 -19.60
N ASP A 212 -16.17 -3.50 -19.56
CA ASP A 212 -16.79 -2.21 -19.28
C ASP A 212 -17.10 -1.99 -17.80
N HIS A 213 -16.56 -2.83 -16.90
CA HIS A 213 -16.77 -2.68 -15.47
C HIS A 213 -16.14 -1.37 -14.96
N TRP A 214 -16.87 -0.64 -14.12
CA TRP A 214 -16.46 0.68 -13.62
C TRP A 214 -15.12 0.66 -12.85
N LEU A 215 -14.76 -0.48 -12.26
CA LEU A 215 -13.46 -0.69 -11.61
C LEU A 215 -12.26 -0.62 -12.56
N PHE A 216 -12.49 -0.84 -13.85
CA PHE A 216 -11.45 -0.80 -14.89
C PHE A 216 -11.52 0.44 -15.76
N TRP A 217 -12.36 1.40 -15.41
CA TRP A 217 -12.39 2.70 -16.06
C TRP A 217 -11.19 3.53 -15.59
N THR A 218 -9.99 3.11 -15.96
CA THR A 218 -8.84 4.01 -15.98
C THR A 218 -8.92 4.81 -17.27
N TRP A 219 -9.39 6.05 -17.16
CA TRP A 219 -9.25 7.17 -18.10
C TRP A 219 -8.97 6.75 -19.56
N ARG A 220 -10.00 6.36 -20.31
CA ARG A 220 -9.95 6.49 -21.78
C ARG A 220 -9.85 7.96 -22.16
#